data_AF-A0A453I0T6-F1
#
_entry.id   AF-A0A453I0T6-F1
#
_cell.length_a   1.000
_cell.length_b   1.000
_cell.length_c   1.000
_cell.angle_alpha   90.00
_cell.angle_beta   90.00
_cell.angle_gamma   90.00
#
_symmetry.space_group_name_H-M   'P 1'
#
loop_
_entity.id
_entity.type
_entity.pdbx_description
1 polymer ?
#
loop_
_entity_poly.entity_id
_entity_poly.type
_entity_poly.pdbx_seq_one_letter_code
_entity_poly.pdbx_strand_id
1 'polypeptide(L)'
;MFDQIDETMKEAIQRDCTRYAPGIEIISVRVTKPNIPVSIRRNFELMEEERTKALIAIERQKVAEKEAETQKKIALSEAEKNALVSKILMQQMLTEKDSSKRQQQIDNEMFLARERALADANYYRITKEAEANKLKLTPEYLELRFIESIANNTKIFFGEKIPNIIMDQRLIRNHLDSVPSKDQLEI
;
A
#
# COMPACT_ATOMS: atom_id res chain seq x y z
N MET A 1 56.31 21.45 -43.68
CA MET A 1 57.37 21.19 -44.68
C MET A 1 57.25 22.10 -45.90
N PHE A 2 56.04 22.38 -46.41
CA PHE A 2 55.86 23.35 -47.52
C PHE A 2 56.00 24.83 -47.11
N ASP A 3 55.72 25.17 -45.86
CA ASP A 3 55.83 26.56 -45.36
C ASP A 3 57.29 27.07 -45.24
N GLN A 4 58.28 26.18 -45.39
CA GLN A 4 59.71 26.51 -45.28
C GLN A 4 60.39 26.66 -46.65
N ILE A 5 59.66 26.46 -47.74
CA ILE A 5 60.23 26.50 -49.10
C ILE A 5 60.67 27.92 -49.45
N ASP A 6 59.88 28.92 -49.07
CA ASP A 6 60.18 30.34 -49.30
C ASP A 6 61.52 30.75 -48.64
N GLU A 7 61.76 30.28 -47.41
CA GLU A 7 63.01 30.54 -46.68
C GLU A 7 64.21 29.78 -47.28
N THR A 8 64.03 28.51 -47.63
CA THR A 8 65.11 27.73 -48.26
C THR A 8 65.49 28.28 -49.64
N MET A 9 64.54 28.79 -50.42
CA MET A 9 64.83 29.48 -51.68
C MET A 9 65.53 30.82 -51.45
N LYS A 10 65.09 31.62 -50.48
CA LYS A 10 65.74 32.90 -50.14
C LYS A 10 67.22 32.70 -49.81
N GLU A 11 67.53 31.74 -48.95
CA GLU A 11 68.92 31.43 -48.59
C GLU A 11 69.75 30.89 -49.77
N ALA A 12 69.15 30.11 -50.67
CA ALA A 12 69.83 29.63 -51.87
C ALA A 12 70.20 30.78 -52.81
N ILE A 13 69.26 31.68 -53.13
CA ILE A 13 69.51 32.78 -54.07
C ILE A 13 70.42 33.84 -53.42
N GLN A 14 70.32 34.10 -52.12
CA GLN A 14 71.21 35.04 -51.43
C GLN A 14 72.68 34.59 -51.49
N ARG A 15 72.94 33.28 -51.35
CA ARG A 15 74.29 32.71 -51.49
C ARG A 15 74.86 32.92 -52.89
N ASP A 16 74.04 32.76 -53.93
CA ASP A 16 74.46 32.97 -55.31
C ASP A 16 74.69 34.47 -55.62
N CYS A 17 73.81 35.36 -55.16
CA CYS A 17 73.98 36.81 -55.33
C CYS A 17 75.25 37.33 -54.66
N THR A 18 75.57 36.84 -53.46
CA THR A 18 76.81 37.20 -52.75
C THR A 18 78.07 36.82 -53.55
N ARG A 19 78.00 35.75 -54.36
CA ARG A 19 79.14 35.26 -55.16
C ARG A 19 79.31 35.99 -56.49
N TYR A 20 78.21 36.33 -57.18
CA TYR A 20 78.26 36.84 -58.56
C TYR A 20 77.95 38.34 -58.69
N ALA A 21 77.23 38.94 -57.75
CA ALA A 21 76.86 40.36 -57.77
C ALA A 21 76.86 40.94 -56.34
N PRO A 22 78.05 41.28 -55.79
CA PRO A 22 78.14 41.82 -54.44
C PRO A 22 77.41 43.17 -54.37
N GLY A 23 76.44 43.28 -53.45
CA GLY A 23 75.61 44.48 -53.24
C GLY A 23 74.11 44.29 -53.42
N ILE A 24 73.64 43.09 -53.79
CA ILE A 24 72.21 42.76 -53.87
C ILE A 24 71.82 41.89 -52.66
N GLU A 25 70.82 42.35 -51.91
CA GLU A 25 70.22 41.62 -50.79
C GLU A 25 68.77 41.25 -51.09
N ILE A 26 68.42 39.99 -50.85
CA ILE A 26 67.09 39.43 -51.08
C ILE A 26 66.33 39.47 -49.76
N ILE A 27 65.32 40.34 -49.72
CA ILE A 27 64.51 40.56 -48.51
C ILE A 27 63.52 39.39 -48.30
N SER A 28 62.82 38.97 -49.35
CA SER A 28 61.83 37.88 -49.29
C SER A 28 61.64 37.20 -50.65
N VAL A 29 61.50 35.88 -50.64
CA VAL A 29 61.06 35.08 -51.79
C VAL A 29 59.67 34.55 -51.48
N ARG A 30 58.77 34.58 -52.46
CA ARG A 30 57.40 34.06 -52.33
C ARG A 30 57.16 33.09 -53.48
N VAL A 31 56.91 31.83 -53.16
CA VAL A 31 56.57 30.84 -54.18
C VAL A 31 55.09 30.94 -54.53
N THR A 32 54.80 30.95 -55.83
CA THR A 32 53.43 30.93 -56.33
C THR A 32 52.81 29.54 -56.13
N LYS A 33 51.50 29.48 -55.92
CA LYS A 33 50.78 28.21 -55.82
C LYS A 33 51.03 27.36 -57.08
N PRO A 34 51.51 26.11 -56.95
CA PRO A 34 51.74 25.25 -58.09
C PRO A 34 50.39 24.94 -58.78
N ASN A 35 50.40 24.91 -60.11
CA ASN A 35 49.21 24.52 -60.86
C ASN A 35 49.05 23.00 -60.80
N ILE A 36 48.08 22.52 -60.01
CA ILE A 36 47.80 21.09 -59.87
C ILE A 36 46.97 20.63 -61.07
N PRO A 37 47.44 19.63 -61.85
CA PRO A 37 46.67 19.03 -62.92
C PRO A 37 45.32 18.51 -62.45
N VAL A 38 44.29 18.65 -63.29
CA VAL A 38 42.90 18.30 -62.96
C VAL A 38 42.75 16.81 -62.59
N SER A 39 43.58 15.94 -63.17
CA SER A 39 43.61 14.50 -62.85
C SER A 39 43.97 14.22 -61.40
N ILE A 40 44.98 14.90 -60.87
CA ILE A 40 45.44 14.72 -59.47
C ILE A 40 44.40 15.27 -58.51
N ARG A 41 43.84 16.45 -58.81
CA ARG A 41 42.79 17.07 -57.98
C ARG A 41 41.59 16.14 -57.79
N ARG A 42 41.08 15.57 -58.88
CA ARG A 42 39.93 14.66 -58.84
C ARG A 42 40.19 13.41 -58.01
N ASN A 43 41.40 12.86 -58.06
CA ASN A 43 41.77 11.69 -57.26
C ASN A 43 41.86 12.02 -55.76
N PHE A 44 42.39 13.19 -55.39
CA PHE A 44 42.40 13.65 -54.00
C PHE A 44 40.99 13.89 -53.47
N GLU A 45 40.11 14.50 -54.26
CA GLU A 45 38.70 14.72 -53.89
C GLU A 45 37.99 13.39 -53.61
N LEU A 46 38.13 12.40 -54.51
CA LEU A 46 37.54 11.06 -54.32
C LEU A 46 38.09 10.35 -53.07
N MET A 47 39.40 10.43 -52.85
CA MET A 47 40.03 9.80 -51.68
C MET A 47 39.56 10.42 -50.37
N GLU A 48 39.42 11.75 -50.32
CA GLU A 48 38.93 12.44 -49.13
C GLU A 48 37.44 12.16 -48.88
N GLU A 49 36.62 12.03 -49.93
CA GLU A 49 35.23 11.57 -49.81
C GLU A 49 35.13 10.15 -49.24
N GLU A 50 35.94 9.21 -49.73
CA GLU A 50 35.96 7.84 -49.21
C GLU A 50 36.42 7.81 -47.75
N ARG A 51 37.45 8.59 -47.42
CA ARG A 51 37.96 8.72 -46.05
C ARG A 51 36.91 9.26 -45.09
N THR A 52 36.20 10.31 -45.49
CA THR A 52 35.11 10.88 -44.67
C THR A 52 33.94 9.91 -44.54
N LYS A 53 33.54 9.23 -45.63
CA LYS A 53 32.50 8.19 -45.57
C LYS A 53 32.88 7.05 -44.61
N ALA A 54 34.14 6.59 -44.64
CA ALA A 54 34.63 5.55 -43.75
C ALA A 54 34.59 5.99 -42.27
N LEU A 55 35.04 7.21 -41.98
CA LEU A 55 34.98 7.78 -40.62
C LEU A 55 33.54 7.89 -40.11
N ILE A 56 32.62 8.37 -40.96
CA ILE A 56 31.19 8.46 -40.62
C ILE A 56 30.60 7.07 -40.37
N ALA A 57 30.94 6.07 -41.19
CA ALA A 57 30.46 4.71 -41.01
C ALA A 57 30.92 4.10 -39.68
N ILE A 58 32.20 4.28 -39.33
CA ILE A 58 32.77 3.82 -38.05
C ILE A 58 32.04 4.49 -36.87
N GLU A 59 31.82 5.80 -36.94
CA GLU A 59 31.18 6.52 -35.84
C GLU A 59 29.70 6.13 -35.70
N ARG A 60 29.00 5.94 -36.82
CA ARG A 60 27.62 5.41 -36.81
C ARG A 60 27.55 4.01 -36.20
N GLN A 61 28.50 3.13 -36.50
CA GLN A 61 28.56 1.80 -35.89
C GLN A 61 28.73 1.88 -34.37
N LYS A 62 29.63 2.74 -33.87
CA LYS A 62 29.82 2.96 -32.43
C LYS A 62 28.59 3.53 -31.75
N VAL A 63 27.88 4.46 -32.39
CA VAL A 63 26.63 5.01 -31.86
C VAL A 63 25.57 3.92 -31.78
N ALA A 64 25.39 3.12 -32.84
CA ALA A 64 24.43 2.01 -32.85
C ALA A 64 24.72 0.96 -31.77
N GLU A 65 25.99 0.61 -31.56
CA GLU A 65 26.40 -0.31 -30.49
C GLU A 65 26.06 0.25 -29.09
N LYS A 66 26.40 1.52 -28.83
CA LYS A 66 26.08 2.19 -27.56
C LYS A 66 24.58 2.35 -27.34
N GLU A 67 23.82 2.64 -28.39
CA GLU A 67 22.36 2.74 -28.32
C GLU A 67 21.74 1.38 -27.99
N ALA A 68 22.21 0.30 -28.61
CA ALA A 68 21.75 -1.06 -28.32
C ALA A 68 22.07 -1.48 -26.87
N GLU A 69 23.27 -1.17 -26.38
CA GLU A 69 23.63 -1.39 -24.96
C GLU A 69 22.74 -0.57 -24.01
N THR A 70 22.47 0.69 -24.37
CA THR A 70 21.62 1.58 -23.58
C THR A 70 20.19 1.07 -23.53
N GLN A 71 19.63 0.65 -24.66
CA GLN A 71 18.30 0.03 -24.71
C GLN A 71 18.22 -1.24 -23.86
N LYS A 72 19.25 -2.10 -23.90
CA LYS A 72 19.32 -3.29 -23.05
C LYS A 72 19.32 -2.93 -21.57
N LYS A 73 20.09 -1.91 -21.17
CA LYS A 73 20.10 -1.43 -19.77
C LYS A 73 18.76 -0.85 -19.35
N ILE A 74 18.10 -0.09 -20.21
CA ILE A 74 16.76 0.45 -19.95
C ILE A 74 15.76 -0.69 -19.75
N ALA A 75 15.73 -1.68 -20.64
CA ALA A 75 14.82 -2.81 -20.54
C ALA A 75 15.03 -3.64 -19.26
N LEU A 76 16.29 -3.87 -18.87
CA LEU A 76 16.61 -4.55 -17.61
C LEU A 76 16.15 -3.73 -16.40
N SER A 77 16.45 -2.43 -16.38
CA SER A 77 16.06 -1.53 -15.29
C SER A 77 14.53 -1.40 -15.18
N GLU A 78 13.82 -1.39 -16.30
CA GLU A 78 12.35 -1.38 -16.33
C GLU A 78 11.77 -2.69 -15.80
N ALA A 79 12.32 -3.84 -16.20
CA ALA A 79 11.92 -5.14 -15.66
C ALA A 79 12.15 -5.23 -14.14
N GLU A 80 13.31 -4.76 -13.65
CA GLU A 80 13.63 -4.70 -12.22
C GLU A 80 12.67 -3.78 -11.46
N LYS A 81 12.41 -2.58 -12.00
CA LYS A 81 11.44 -1.64 -11.43
C LYS A 81 10.06 -2.27 -11.31
N ASN A 82 9.58 -2.94 -12.36
CA ASN A 82 8.27 -3.59 -12.36
C ASN A 82 8.19 -4.74 -11.34
N ALA A 83 9.27 -5.53 -11.20
CA ALA A 83 9.36 -6.58 -10.19
C ALA A 83 9.32 -5.99 -8.76
N LEU A 84 10.04 -4.89 -8.51
CA LEU A 84 10.04 -4.20 -7.23
C LEU A 84 8.67 -3.61 -6.88
N VAL A 85 8.02 -2.94 -7.83
CA VAL A 85 6.66 -2.40 -7.65
C VAL A 85 5.68 -3.52 -7.33
N SER A 86 5.76 -4.65 -8.05
CA SER A 86 4.92 -5.82 -7.78
C SER A 86 5.14 -6.39 -6.38
N LYS A 87 6.40 -6.43 -5.92
CA LYS A 87 6.74 -6.86 -4.55
C LYS A 87 6.14 -5.92 -3.49
N ILE A 88 6.23 -4.61 -3.70
CA ILE A 88 5.66 -3.61 -2.79
C ILE A 88 4.14 -3.75 -2.73
N LEU A 89 3.48 -3.87 -3.89
CA LEU A 89 2.03 -4.07 -3.96
C LEU A 89 1.60 -5.35 -3.24
N MET A 90 2.31 -6.46 -3.46
CA MET A 90 2.04 -7.73 -2.77
C MET A 90 2.20 -7.58 -1.25
N GLN A 91 3.27 -6.91 -0.81
CA GLN A 91 3.51 -6.66 0.61
C GLN A 91 2.38 -5.82 1.23
N GLN A 92 1.95 -4.75 0.55
CA GLN A 92 0.82 -3.92 0.98
C GLN A 92 -0.45 -4.75 1.12
N MET A 93 -0.79 -5.56 0.11
CA MET A 93 -1.96 -6.44 0.14
C MET A 93 -1.91 -7.45 1.30
N LEU A 94 -0.74 -8.06 1.57
CA LEU A 94 -0.56 -8.95 2.71
C LEU A 94 -0.80 -8.21 4.03
N THR A 95 -0.21 -7.02 4.18
CA THR A 95 -0.39 -6.23 5.41
C THR A 95 -1.82 -5.77 5.62
N GLU A 96 -2.56 -5.43 4.56
CA GLU A 96 -3.98 -5.09 4.63
C GLU A 96 -4.82 -6.30 5.04
N LYS A 97 -4.57 -7.47 4.44
CA LYS A 97 -5.28 -8.70 4.79
C LYS A 97 -5.00 -9.14 6.22
N ASP A 98 -3.76 -9.06 6.68
CA ASP A 98 -3.38 -9.36 8.06
C ASP A 98 -4.05 -8.39 9.04
N SER A 99 -4.09 -7.11 8.70
CA SER A 99 -4.77 -6.09 9.52
C SER A 99 -6.27 -6.35 9.59
N SER A 100 -6.91 -6.67 8.46
CA SER A 100 -8.33 -7.04 8.40
C SER A 100 -8.62 -8.30 9.23
N LYS A 101 -7.76 -9.33 9.16
CA LYS A 101 -7.88 -10.53 9.99
C LYS A 101 -7.79 -10.20 11.48
N ARG A 102 -6.84 -9.34 11.88
CA ARG A 102 -6.70 -8.89 13.29
C ARG A 102 -7.93 -8.13 13.76
N GLN A 103 -8.47 -7.23 12.94
CA GLN A 103 -9.71 -6.51 13.28
C GLN A 103 -10.86 -7.48 13.49
N GLN A 104 -11.07 -8.44 12.58
CA GLN A 104 -12.10 -9.47 12.73
C GLN A 104 -11.91 -10.33 13.99
N GLN A 105 -10.66 -10.66 14.35
CA GLN A 105 -10.38 -11.38 15.58
C GLN A 105 -10.78 -10.56 16.81
N ILE A 106 -10.41 -9.28 16.85
CA ILE A 106 -10.79 -8.37 17.93
C ILE A 106 -12.32 -8.22 17.99
N ASP A 107 -12.99 -8.04 16.86
CA ASP A 107 -14.44 -7.90 16.79
C ASP A 107 -15.16 -9.16 17.28
N ASN A 108 -14.67 -10.35 16.91
CA ASN A 108 -15.20 -11.62 17.38
C ASN A 108 -15.00 -11.80 18.88
N GLU A 109 -13.83 -11.43 19.40
CA GLU A 109 -13.53 -11.47 20.84
C GLU A 109 -14.42 -10.49 21.62
N MET A 110 -14.59 -9.27 21.12
CA MET A 110 -15.49 -8.27 21.70
C MET A 110 -16.94 -8.74 21.70
N PHE A 111 -17.39 -9.35 20.60
CA PHE A 111 -18.74 -9.89 20.49
C PHE A 111 -18.97 -11.03 21.48
N LEU A 112 -18.04 -11.99 21.55
CA LEU A 112 -18.12 -13.11 22.50
C LEU A 112 -18.10 -12.62 23.95
N ALA A 113 -17.22 -11.68 24.28
CA ALA A 113 -17.15 -11.09 25.61
C ALA A 113 -18.45 -10.36 25.98
N ARG A 114 -19.04 -9.62 25.03
CA ARG A 114 -20.32 -8.92 25.22
C ARG A 114 -21.48 -9.89 25.44
N GLU A 115 -21.63 -10.90 24.59
CA GLU A 115 -22.69 -11.90 24.70
C GLU A 115 -22.56 -12.68 26.01
N ARG A 116 -21.34 -13.05 26.40
CA ARG A 116 -21.07 -13.71 27.68
C ARG A 116 -21.45 -12.82 28.85
N ALA A 117 -21.07 -11.55 28.85
CA ALA A 117 -21.43 -10.60 29.91
C ALA A 117 -22.95 -10.42 30.03
N LEU A 118 -23.68 -10.37 28.90
CA LEU A 118 -25.15 -10.30 28.89
C LEU A 118 -25.78 -11.58 29.43
N ALA A 119 -25.27 -12.75 29.04
CA ALA A 119 -25.74 -14.04 29.54
C ALA A 119 -25.51 -14.17 31.05
N ASP A 120 -24.31 -13.82 31.53
CA ASP A 120 -23.93 -13.85 32.95
C ASP A 120 -24.78 -12.87 33.77
N ALA A 121 -25.03 -11.65 33.26
CA ALA A 121 -25.91 -10.68 33.91
C ALA A 121 -27.37 -11.18 33.99
N ASN A 122 -27.88 -11.78 32.92
CA ASN A 122 -29.22 -12.37 32.90
C ASN A 122 -29.33 -13.56 33.86
N TYR A 123 -28.32 -14.42 33.90
CA TYR A 123 -28.26 -15.54 34.84
C TYR A 123 -28.25 -15.04 36.28
N TYR A 124 -27.41 -14.04 36.60
CA TYR A 124 -27.37 -13.43 37.92
C TYR A 124 -28.71 -12.79 38.32
N ARG A 125 -29.38 -12.10 37.39
CA ARG A 125 -30.71 -11.53 37.62
C ARG A 125 -31.73 -12.61 37.94
N ILE A 126 -31.84 -13.65 37.12
CA ILE A 126 -32.82 -14.74 37.29
C ILE A 126 -32.58 -15.51 38.59
N THR A 127 -31.32 -15.82 38.90
CA THR A 127 -30.96 -16.52 40.15
C THR A 127 -31.32 -15.68 41.38
N LYS A 128 -31.02 -14.38 41.38
CA LYS A 128 -31.40 -13.48 42.48
C LYS A 128 -32.90 -13.28 42.59
N GLU A 129 -33.62 -13.19 41.47
CA GLU A 129 -35.08 -13.17 41.46
C GLU A 129 -35.66 -14.48 42.05
N ALA A 130 -35.12 -15.63 41.67
CA ALA A 130 -35.54 -16.93 42.21
C ALA A 130 -35.25 -17.06 43.72
N GLU A 131 -34.08 -16.61 44.18
CA GLU A 131 -33.75 -16.54 45.62
C GLU A 131 -34.70 -15.60 46.37
N ALA A 132 -34.96 -14.41 45.84
CA ALA A 132 -35.89 -13.46 46.43
C ALA A 132 -37.32 -14.01 46.46
N ASN A 133 -37.75 -14.72 45.42
CA ASN A 133 -39.07 -15.35 45.36
C ASN A 133 -39.19 -16.50 46.37
N LYS A 134 -38.12 -17.29 46.59
CA LYS A 134 -38.07 -18.28 47.67
C LYS A 134 -38.24 -17.64 49.05
N LEU A 135 -37.62 -16.49 49.29
CA LEU A 135 -37.78 -15.76 50.56
C LEU A 135 -39.18 -15.14 50.70
N LYS A 136 -39.80 -14.70 49.60
CA LYS A 136 -41.16 -14.16 49.58
C LYS A 136 -42.26 -15.22 49.67
N LEU A 137 -41.93 -16.51 49.57
CA LEU A 137 -42.86 -17.64 49.73
C LEU A 137 -43.21 -17.87 51.21
N THR A 138 -43.59 -16.81 51.93
CA THR A 138 -44.21 -16.93 53.26
C THR A 138 -45.73 -16.88 53.10
N PRO A 139 -46.48 -17.67 53.89
CA PRO A 139 -47.94 -17.75 53.76
C PRO A 139 -48.60 -16.38 53.96
N GLU A 140 -48.10 -15.59 54.92
CA GLU A 140 -48.59 -14.26 55.25
C GLU A 140 -48.39 -13.23 54.11
N TYR A 141 -47.26 -13.28 53.42
CA TYR A 141 -46.98 -12.38 52.29
C TYR A 141 -47.82 -12.72 51.07
N LEU A 142 -48.05 -14.02 50.80
CA LEU A 142 -48.92 -14.46 49.72
C LEU A 142 -50.37 -14.04 49.95
N GLU A 143 -50.89 -14.16 51.17
CA GLU A 143 -52.22 -13.68 51.54
C GLU A 143 -52.34 -12.16 51.32
N LEU A 144 -51.37 -11.38 51.80
CA LEU A 144 -51.35 -9.92 51.61
C LEU A 144 -51.34 -9.55 50.13
N ARG A 145 -50.44 -10.16 49.33
CA ARG A 145 -50.32 -9.88 47.89
C ARG A 145 -51.56 -10.31 47.11
N PHE A 146 -52.22 -11.39 47.54
CA PHE A 146 -53.49 -11.82 46.95
C PHE A 146 -54.60 -10.81 47.22
N ILE A 147 -54.75 -10.35 48.46
CA ILE A 147 -55.73 -9.32 48.84
C ILE A 147 -55.47 -8.02 48.07
N GLU A 148 -54.22 -7.56 47.98
CA GLU A 148 -53.84 -6.40 47.17
C GLU A 148 -54.19 -6.58 45.68
N SER A 149 -53.90 -7.76 45.12
CA SER A 149 -54.18 -8.06 43.71
C SER A 149 -55.67 -8.11 43.41
N ILE A 150 -56.47 -8.64 44.35
CA ILE A 150 -57.93 -8.57 44.29
C ILE A 150 -58.38 -7.12 44.36
N ALA A 151 -57.97 -6.36 45.37
CA ALA A 151 -58.40 -4.97 45.54
C ALA A 151 -58.10 -4.09 44.30
N ASN A 152 -56.93 -4.27 43.68
CA ASN A 152 -56.53 -3.53 42.49
C ASN A 152 -57.26 -3.97 41.21
N ASN A 153 -57.56 -5.26 41.06
CA ASN A 153 -58.22 -5.79 39.86
C ASN A 153 -59.76 -5.80 39.98
N THR A 154 -60.34 -5.70 41.17
CA THR A 154 -61.78 -5.66 41.35
C THR A 154 -62.32 -4.28 40.94
N LYS A 155 -62.88 -4.21 39.74
CA LYS A 155 -63.90 -3.21 39.44
C LYS A 155 -65.12 -3.58 40.28
N ILE A 156 -65.48 -2.74 41.24
CA ILE A 156 -66.61 -2.99 42.13
C ILE A 156 -67.90 -2.91 41.28
N PHE A 157 -68.50 -4.05 40.98
CA PHE A 157 -69.80 -4.14 40.33
C PHE A 157 -70.89 -4.26 41.41
N PHE A 158 -71.74 -3.23 41.53
CA PHE A 158 -72.89 -3.24 42.46
C PHE A 158 -74.12 -3.83 41.75
N GLY A 159 -74.64 -4.96 42.23
CA GLY A 159 -75.86 -5.63 41.73
C GLY A 159 -76.18 -6.93 42.49
N GLU A 160 -77.42 -7.43 42.42
CA GLU A 160 -77.96 -8.52 43.27
C GLU A 160 -77.27 -9.90 43.15
N LYS A 161 -76.35 -10.10 42.20
CA LYS A 161 -75.58 -11.36 42.04
C LYS A 161 -74.08 -11.08 42.01
N ILE A 162 -73.44 -11.17 43.17
CA ILE A 162 -71.98 -11.08 43.30
C ILE A 162 -71.34 -12.36 42.75
N PRO A 163 -70.31 -12.30 41.89
CA PRO A 163 -69.58 -13.47 41.42
C PRO A 163 -68.91 -14.25 42.57
N ASN A 164 -69.11 -15.58 42.61
CA ASN A 164 -68.61 -16.49 43.67
C ASN A 164 -67.08 -16.53 43.86
N ILE A 165 -66.30 -15.83 43.02
CA ILE A 165 -64.83 -15.75 43.09
C ILE A 165 -64.36 -15.15 44.42
N ILE A 166 -65.14 -14.25 45.04
CA ILE A 166 -64.78 -13.63 46.33
C ILE A 166 -64.93 -14.62 47.50
N MET A 167 -65.79 -15.64 47.39
CA MET A 167 -66.01 -16.65 48.45
C MET A 167 -65.02 -17.82 48.43
N ASP A 168 -64.21 -17.96 47.37
CA ASP A 168 -63.22 -19.04 47.24
C ASP A 168 -62.01 -18.89 48.20
N GLN A 169 -61.99 -17.79 48.97
CA GLN A 169 -60.99 -17.45 50.00
C GLN A 169 -60.72 -18.56 51.03
N ARG A 170 -61.68 -19.47 51.27
CA ARG A 170 -61.53 -20.56 52.26
C ARG A 170 -60.84 -21.82 51.70
N LEU A 171 -60.81 -22.01 50.39
CA LEU A 171 -60.23 -23.21 49.78
C LEU A 171 -58.69 -23.16 49.73
N ILE A 172 -58.11 -21.96 49.60
CA ILE A 172 -56.64 -21.79 49.62
C ILE A 172 -56.07 -21.93 51.04
N ARG A 173 -56.80 -21.47 52.08
CA ARG A 173 -56.42 -21.67 53.49
C ARG A 173 -56.18 -23.16 53.81
N ASN A 174 -57.10 -24.02 53.36
CA ASN A 174 -56.98 -25.47 53.53
C ASN A 174 -55.78 -26.07 52.76
N HIS A 175 -55.35 -25.45 51.67
CA HIS A 175 -54.24 -25.94 50.85
C HIS A 175 -52.87 -25.48 51.39
N LEU A 176 -52.79 -24.30 52.00
CA LEU A 176 -51.62 -23.80 52.73
C LEU A 176 -51.35 -24.61 54.01
N ASP A 177 -52.40 -25.04 54.71
CA ASP A 177 -52.30 -25.91 55.90
C ASP A 177 -51.87 -27.36 55.57
N SER A 178 -51.88 -27.75 54.30
CA SER A 178 -51.56 -29.12 53.83
C SER A 178 -50.11 -29.33 53.39
N VAL A 179 -49.26 -28.30 53.41
CA VAL A 179 -47.84 -28.43 53.03
C VAL A 179 -47.06 -28.96 54.24
N PRO A 180 -46.52 -30.20 54.20
CA PRO A 180 -45.73 -30.71 55.31
C PRO A 180 -44.44 -29.88 55.45
N SER A 181 -44.12 -29.51 56.69
CA SER A 181 -42.83 -28.93 57.07
C SER A 181 -41.70 -29.86 56.63
N LYS A 182 -40.71 -29.27 55.95
CA LYS A 182 -39.60 -29.97 55.28
C LYS A 182 -38.49 -30.39 56.26
N ASP A 183 -38.87 -31.02 57.38
CA ASP A 183 -37.95 -31.63 58.37
C ASP A 183 -37.88 -33.17 58.25
N GLN A 184 -38.40 -33.74 57.16
CA GLN A 184 -38.28 -35.17 56.86
C GLN A 184 -37.82 -35.36 55.43
N LEU A 185 -36.52 -35.18 55.17
CA LEU A 185 -35.81 -35.68 53.97
C LEU A 185 -34.28 -35.57 54.19
N GLU A 186 -33.81 -36.05 55.34
CA GLU A 186 -32.42 -36.50 55.51
C GLU A 186 -32.44 -38.03 55.68
N ILE A 187 -32.19 -38.74 54.57
CA ILE A 187 -31.44 -40.01 54.47
C ILE A 187 -30.72 -39.98 53.12
#